data_AF-F0Z7W6-F1
#
_entry.id   AF-F0Z7W6-F1
#
_cell.length_a   1.000
_cell.length_b   1.000
_cell.length_c   1.000
_cell.angle_alpha   90.00
_cell.angle_beta   90.00
_cell.angle_gamma   90.00
#
_symmetry.space_group_name_H-M   'P 1'
#
loop_
_entity.id
_entity.type
_entity.pdbx_description
1 polymer ?
#
loop_
_entity_poly.entity_id
_entity_poly.type
_entity_poly.pdbx_seq_one_letter_code
_entity_poly.pdbx_strand_id
1 'polypeptide(L)'
;MDLDPFYYELMAATNTTTNTTGCINVNGNMFLNKCWRNTESVLPLMANFIMQFVNPRTVAYTTTSILFLLPAILLLSNSPSVYPVLKNKYTQLRVVLIHMLHRASYPLVLGVGLYAVFRQRRPCFCDGSPIGSIYGMPSGDAMAGGILAAYLIDIAPFYPILSRVLGVCLMICVCFERTILGYHTIGQVVTGTSIGFILHFYSTRVPQWFLAVDILMQWILSAIALQLDPHLVYSPNDPNNLWVWFIWGASFQVLVLFLLFRVGKSPLDGWRVLKQSLNSMSKSTSMNIQSDSAEDHLLAYSIKPSHDMAESDERYKRRIVKDADIPFTTISFIAFFAVNFISFCMQQWNWLVHTSSSAESGTHM
;
A
#
# COMPACT_ATOMS: atom_id res chain seq x y z
N MET A 1 -32.24 -9.68 -7.53
CA MET A 1 -31.76 -9.34 -8.88
C MET A 1 -31.57 -10.65 -9.59
N ASP A 2 -32.55 -11.01 -10.42
CA ASP A 2 -32.47 -12.21 -11.24
C ASP A 2 -31.33 -12.05 -12.24
N LEU A 3 -30.46 -13.07 -12.30
CA LEU A 3 -29.42 -13.13 -13.33
C LEU A 3 -30.13 -13.23 -14.68
N ASP A 4 -29.84 -12.26 -15.55
CA ASP A 4 -30.46 -12.12 -16.87
C ASP A 4 -30.31 -13.44 -17.67
N PRO A 5 -31.41 -14.08 -18.11
CA PRO A 5 -31.36 -15.35 -18.85
C PRO A 5 -30.52 -15.30 -20.14
N PHE A 6 -30.23 -14.09 -20.63
CA PHE A 6 -29.27 -13.83 -21.71
C PHE A 6 -27.86 -14.38 -21.45
N TYR A 7 -27.46 -14.57 -20.19
CA TYR A 7 -26.11 -15.02 -19.84
C TYR A 7 -25.88 -16.51 -20.14
N TYR A 8 -26.92 -17.34 -20.06
CA TYR A 8 -26.83 -18.76 -20.40
C TYR A 8 -26.84 -18.98 -21.92
N GLU A 9 -27.56 -18.15 -22.69
CA GLU A 9 -27.54 -18.22 -24.15
C GLU A 9 -26.21 -17.77 -24.74
N LEU A 10 -25.53 -16.78 -24.14
CA LEU A 10 -24.22 -16.33 -24.63
C LEU A 10 -23.12 -17.39 -24.44
N MET A 11 -23.20 -18.20 -23.37
CA MET A 11 -22.28 -19.34 -23.17
C MET A 11 -22.54 -20.49 -24.14
N ALA A 12 -23.77 -20.65 -24.65
CA ALA A 12 -24.10 -21.69 -25.62
C ALA A 12 -23.71 -21.33 -27.07
N ALA A 13 -23.53 -20.04 -27.40
CA ALA A 13 -23.40 -19.57 -28.77
C ALA A 13 -21.97 -19.42 -29.32
N THR A 14 -20.91 -19.56 -28.51
CA THR A 14 -19.52 -19.29 -28.96
C THR A 14 -18.63 -20.55 -29.08
N ASN A 15 -19.13 -21.60 -29.72
CA ASN A 15 -18.36 -22.80 -30.07
C ASN A 15 -17.75 -22.75 -31.48
N THR A 16 -17.07 -21.66 -31.83
CA THR A 16 -16.28 -21.59 -33.07
C THR A 16 -14.85 -21.14 -32.81
N THR A 17 -13.99 -22.16 -32.63
CA THR A 17 -12.60 -22.25 -33.10
C THR A 17 -11.67 -21.04 -32.91
N THR A 18 -10.87 -21.08 -31.85
CA THR A 18 -9.40 -21.28 -31.94
C THR A 18 -8.87 -21.62 -30.54
N ASN A 19 -8.01 -22.64 -30.47
CA ASN A 19 -7.41 -23.17 -29.24
C ASN A 19 -6.59 -22.13 -28.46
N THR A 20 -7.26 -21.29 -27.68
CA THR A 20 -6.71 -20.79 -26.41
C THR A 20 -7.59 -21.36 -25.31
N THR A 21 -7.02 -22.30 -24.55
CA THR A 21 -7.57 -22.93 -23.35
C THR A 21 -8.50 -22.00 -22.55
N GLY A 22 -9.79 -22.34 -22.50
CA GLY A 22 -10.77 -21.99 -21.46
C GLY A 22 -11.13 -20.52 -21.19
N CYS A 23 -10.46 -19.52 -21.79
CA CYS A 23 -10.64 -18.12 -21.43
C CYS A 23 -11.48 -17.31 -22.43
N ILE A 24 -12.53 -16.65 -21.94
CA ILE A 24 -13.38 -15.73 -22.71
C ILE A 24 -13.31 -14.30 -22.15
N ASN A 25 -13.29 -13.30 -23.03
CA ASN A 25 -13.51 -11.90 -22.63
C ASN A 25 -14.99 -11.55 -22.86
N VAL A 26 -15.68 -11.12 -21.80
CA VAL A 26 -17.11 -10.76 -21.84
C VAL A 26 -17.40 -9.50 -22.67
N ASN A 27 -16.39 -8.66 -22.90
CA ASN A 27 -16.48 -7.46 -23.74
C ASN A 27 -16.01 -7.71 -25.19
N GLY A 28 -15.76 -8.96 -25.57
CA GLY A 28 -15.24 -9.35 -26.87
C GLY A 28 -13.72 -9.38 -26.94
N ASN A 29 -13.20 -10.16 -27.90
CA ASN A 29 -11.76 -10.37 -28.09
C ASN A 29 -11.19 -9.40 -29.12
N MET A 30 -10.51 -8.35 -28.65
CA MET A 30 -9.61 -7.51 -29.46
C MET A 30 -8.17 -7.74 -29.03
N PHE A 31 -7.17 -7.34 -29.83
CA PHE A 31 -5.75 -7.55 -29.49
C PHE A 31 -5.38 -7.09 -28.06
N LEU A 32 -5.84 -5.89 -27.69
CA LEU A 32 -5.63 -5.29 -26.36
C LEU A 32 -6.56 -5.85 -25.27
N ASN A 33 -7.66 -6.51 -25.64
CA ASN A 33 -8.66 -7.05 -24.72
C ASN A 33 -8.71 -8.58 -24.80
N LYS A 34 -7.68 -9.27 -25.26
CA LYS A 34 -7.67 -10.73 -25.27
C LYS A 34 -7.18 -11.24 -23.91
N CYS A 35 -7.70 -12.38 -23.45
CA CYS A 35 -7.30 -12.98 -22.19
C CYS A 35 -5.99 -13.77 -22.36
N TRP A 36 -4.84 -13.15 -22.11
CA TRP A 36 -3.52 -13.74 -22.37
C TRP A 36 -2.90 -14.53 -21.20
N ARG A 37 -3.60 -14.66 -20.06
CA ARG A 37 -3.09 -15.21 -18.77
C ARG A 37 -2.34 -16.54 -18.87
N ASN A 38 -2.71 -17.41 -19.81
CA ASN A 38 -2.17 -18.77 -19.95
C ASN A 38 -1.26 -18.94 -21.18
N THR A 39 -0.87 -17.86 -21.85
CA THR A 39 0.06 -17.96 -22.98
C THR A 39 1.50 -17.82 -22.47
N GLU A 40 2.40 -18.73 -22.87
CA GLU A 40 3.85 -18.63 -22.63
C GLU A 40 4.52 -17.51 -23.46
N SER A 41 3.77 -16.46 -23.78
CA SER A 41 4.28 -15.35 -24.57
C SER A 41 5.16 -14.42 -23.71
N VAL A 42 6.07 -13.70 -24.38
CA VAL A 42 7.03 -12.78 -23.73
C VAL A 42 6.31 -11.66 -22.96
N LEU A 43 5.13 -11.24 -23.44
CA LEU A 43 4.35 -10.16 -22.87
C LEU A 43 3.89 -10.46 -21.42
N PRO A 44 3.20 -11.57 -21.12
CA PRO A 44 2.91 -12.02 -19.76
C PRO A 44 4.14 -12.16 -18.85
N LEU A 45 5.27 -12.62 -19.36
CA LEU A 45 6.49 -12.74 -18.56
C LEU A 45 7.01 -11.37 -18.11
N MET A 46 7.13 -10.42 -19.05
CA MET A 46 7.54 -9.04 -18.74
C MET A 46 6.56 -8.35 -17.80
N ALA A 47 5.26 -8.57 -18.03
CA ALA A 47 4.17 -8.08 -17.19
C ALA A 47 4.32 -8.54 -15.73
N ASN A 48 4.48 -9.86 -15.52
CA ASN A 48 4.66 -10.44 -14.19
C ASN A 48 5.91 -9.90 -13.49
N PHE A 49 7.00 -9.64 -14.23
CA PHE A 49 8.21 -9.05 -13.68
C PHE A 49 7.98 -7.62 -13.16
N ILE A 50 7.32 -6.76 -13.94
CA ILE A 50 7.00 -5.37 -13.53
C ILE A 50 6.14 -5.38 -12.26
N MET A 51 5.18 -6.30 -12.19
CA MET A 51 4.26 -6.38 -11.05
C MET A 51 4.95 -6.74 -9.74
N GLN A 52 6.08 -7.45 -9.75
CA GLN A 52 6.81 -7.72 -8.50
C GLN A 52 7.20 -6.44 -7.77
N PHE A 53 7.49 -5.36 -8.49
CA PHE A 53 7.95 -4.09 -7.91
C PHE A 53 6.83 -3.08 -7.66
N VAL A 54 5.72 -3.19 -8.39
CA VAL A 54 4.61 -2.22 -8.32
C VAL A 54 3.46 -2.71 -7.45
N ASN A 55 3.35 -4.02 -7.25
CA ASN A 55 2.28 -4.61 -6.46
C ASN A 55 2.21 -3.95 -5.07
N PRO A 56 1.05 -3.44 -4.64
CA PRO A 56 0.90 -2.73 -3.38
C PRO A 56 1.33 -3.59 -2.18
N ARG A 57 1.20 -4.92 -2.28
CA ARG A 57 1.65 -5.86 -1.26
C ARG A 57 3.17 -5.87 -1.13
N THR A 58 3.89 -5.98 -2.24
CA THR A 58 5.35 -5.95 -2.21
C THR A 58 5.83 -4.63 -1.63
N VAL A 59 5.27 -3.51 -2.09
CA VAL A 59 5.62 -2.17 -1.59
C VAL A 59 5.35 -2.05 -0.09
N ALA A 60 4.20 -2.53 0.38
CA ALA A 60 3.85 -2.51 1.80
C ALA A 60 4.81 -3.37 2.63
N TYR A 61 5.11 -4.60 2.19
CA TYR A 61 6.07 -5.48 2.88
C TYR A 61 7.46 -4.89 2.92
N THR A 62 8.01 -4.45 1.77
CA THR A 62 9.34 -3.84 1.70
C THR A 62 9.42 -2.61 2.59
N THR A 63 8.43 -1.72 2.54
CA THR A 63 8.40 -0.51 3.38
C THR A 63 8.32 -0.86 4.87
N THR A 64 7.50 -1.84 5.23
CA THR A 64 7.34 -2.33 6.61
C THR A 64 8.64 -2.97 7.12
N SER A 65 9.31 -3.79 6.31
CA SER A 65 10.60 -4.40 6.66
C SER A 65 11.68 -3.33 6.87
N ILE A 66 11.73 -2.31 6.01
CA ILE A 66 12.68 -1.20 6.20
C ILE A 66 12.35 -0.43 7.48
N LEU A 67 11.08 -0.14 7.76
CA LEU A 67 10.66 0.52 9.01
C LEU A 67 11.02 -0.29 10.26
N PHE A 68 10.95 -1.62 10.20
CA PHE A 68 11.36 -2.50 11.29
C PHE A 68 12.88 -2.46 11.53
N LEU A 69 13.68 -2.45 10.46
CA LEU A 69 15.14 -2.46 10.54
C LEU A 69 15.73 -1.08 10.86
N LEU A 70 15.00 0.00 10.56
CA LEU A 70 15.50 1.37 10.66
C LEU A 70 16.05 1.74 12.06
N PRO A 71 15.41 1.39 13.19
CA PRO A 71 15.96 1.64 14.52
C PRO A 71 17.31 0.93 14.77
N ALA A 72 17.47 -0.29 14.27
CA ALA A 72 18.73 -1.03 14.41
C ALA A 72 19.85 -0.36 13.62
N ILE A 73 19.55 0.16 12.42
CA ILE A 73 20.52 0.93 11.61
C ILE A 73 21.00 2.17 12.37
N LEU A 74 20.12 2.87 13.08
CA LEU A 74 20.51 4.02 13.91
C LEU A 74 21.47 3.59 15.03
N LEU A 75 21.20 2.47 15.71
CA LEU A 75 22.06 1.96 16.79
C LEU A 75 23.48 1.56 16.34
N LEU A 76 23.66 1.17 15.09
CA LEU A 76 24.98 0.78 14.55
C LEU A 76 25.92 1.98 14.34
N SER A 77 25.45 3.22 14.55
CA SER A 77 26.29 4.40 14.46
C SER A 77 27.25 4.53 15.64
N ASN A 78 28.55 4.51 15.34
CA ASN A 78 29.61 4.57 16.35
C ASN A 78 30.25 5.95 16.52
N SER A 79 29.78 6.98 15.80
CA SER A 79 30.43 8.31 15.83
C SER A 79 29.50 9.39 16.40
N PRO A 80 29.82 9.95 17.59
CA PRO A 80 29.07 11.06 18.18
C PRO A 80 29.07 12.32 17.30
N SER A 81 30.14 12.55 16.52
CA SER A 81 30.27 13.70 15.63
C SER A 81 29.27 13.70 14.45
N VAL A 82 28.89 12.51 13.97
CA VAL A 82 27.98 12.34 12.83
C VAL A 82 26.52 12.20 13.29
N TYR A 83 26.31 11.96 14.59
CA TYR A 83 25.00 11.69 15.18
C TYR A 83 23.91 12.70 14.81
N PRO A 84 24.15 14.03 14.86
CA PRO A 84 23.09 15.00 14.55
C PRO A 84 22.58 14.86 13.10
N VAL A 85 23.50 14.67 12.15
CA VAL A 85 23.17 14.49 10.73
C VAL A 85 22.45 13.17 10.52
N LEU A 86 22.96 12.10 11.14
CA LEU A 86 22.37 10.77 11.03
C LEU A 86 20.95 10.74 11.59
N LYS A 87 20.72 11.35 12.76
CA LYS A 87 19.40 11.48 13.38
C LYS A 87 18.41 12.19 12.45
N ASN A 88 18.80 13.31 11.86
CA ASN A 88 17.92 14.05 10.94
C ASN A 88 17.58 13.19 9.70
N LYS A 89 18.56 12.47 9.15
CA LYS A 89 18.33 11.54 8.03
C LYS A 89 17.44 10.36 8.42
N TYR A 90 17.63 9.80 9.62
CA TYR A 90 16.79 8.75 10.18
C TYR A 90 15.33 9.21 10.31
N THR A 91 15.08 10.37 10.92
CA THR A 91 13.72 10.90 11.09
C THR A 91 13.08 11.23 9.74
N GLN A 92 13.82 11.85 8.82
CA GLN A 92 13.36 12.12 7.46
C GLN A 92 12.93 10.83 6.75
N LEU A 93 13.81 9.81 6.77
CA LEU A 93 13.53 8.52 6.13
C LEU A 93 12.34 7.81 6.77
N ARG A 94 12.26 7.81 8.11
CA ARG A 94 11.13 7.25 8.87
C ARG A 94 9.81 7.89 8.42
N VAL A 95 9.74 9.22 8.36
CA VAL A 95 8.54 9.95 7.92
C VAL A 95 8.18 9.58 6.48
N VAL A 96 9.13 9.61 5.55
CA VAL A 96 8.87 9.25 4.13
C VAL A 96 8.36 7.82 4.01
N LEU A 97 8.94 6.86 4.75
CA LEU A 97 8.52 5.46 4.75
C LEU A 97 7.12 5.27 5.36
N ILE A 98 6.79 5.94 6.47
CA ILE A 98 5.44 5.90 7.06
C ILE A 98 4.40 6.37 6.03
N HIS A 99 4.69 7.46 5.32
CA HIS A 99 3.82 7.97 4.26
C HIS A 99 3.74 7.06 3.04
N MET A 100 4.85 6.41 2.69
CA MET A 100 4.86 5.44 1.59
C MET A 100 3.99 4.23 1.95
N LEU A 101 4.07 3.76 3.20
CA LEU A 101 3.24 2.67 3.69
C LEU A 101 1.75 3.03 3.71
N HIS A 102 1.43 4.24 4.20
CA HIS A 102 0.06 4.78 4.15
C HIS A 102 -0.49 4.75 2.73
N ARG A 103 0.27 5.29 1.76
CA ARG A 103 -0.15 5.34 0.36
C ARG A 103 -0.26 3.94 -0.25
N ALA A 104 0.67 3.04 0.05
CA ALA A 104 0.61 1.64 -0.40
C ALA A 104 -0.61 0.88 0.16
N SER A 105 -1.22 1.38 1.23
CA SER A 105 -2.44 0.82 1.81
C SER A 105 -3.73 1.32 1.13
N TYR A 106 -3.70 2.44 0.37
CA TYR A 106 -4.89 2.92 -0.35
C TYR A 106 -5.49 1.83 -1.27
N PRO A 107 -4.71 1.15 -2.14
CA PRO A 107 -5.27 0.09 -2.98
C PRO A 107 -5.83 -1.11 -2.21
N LEU A 108 -5.35 -1.34 -0.98
CA LEU A 108 -5.69 -2.50 -0.16
C LEU A 108 -6.93 -2.28 0.70
N VAL A 109 -7.22 -1.02 1.06
CA VAL A 109 -8.36 -0.66 1.92
C VAL A 109 -9.40 0.09 1.10
N LEU A 110 -9.08 1.31 0.66
CA LEU A 110 -9.97 2.12 -0.18
C LEU A 110 -10.29 1.41 -1.50
N GLY A 111 -9.28 0.83 -2.17
CA GLY A 111 -9.49 0.10 -3.43
C GLY A 111 -10.49 -1.04 -3.27
N VAL A 112 -10.36 -1.83 -2.19
CA VAL A 112 -11.29 -2.91 -1.87
C VAL A 112 -12.70 -2.39 -1.58
N GLY A 113 -12.84 -1.29 -0.82
CA GLY A 113 -14.14 -0.65 -0.62
C GLY A 113 -14.78 -0.17 -1.93
N LEU A 114 -13.99 0.43 -2.83
CA LEU A 114 -14.46 0.89 -4.13
C LEU A 114 -14.91 -0.27 -5.04
N TYR A 115 -14.32 -1.47 -4.91
CA TYR A 115 -14.78 -2.65 -5.66
C TYR A 115 -16.24 -2.97 -5.31
N ALA A 116 -16.59 -2.88 -4.02
CA ALA A 116 -17.93 -3.14 -3.53
C ALA A 116 -18.93 -2.03 -3.90
N VAL A 117 -18.46 -0.79 -4.07
CA VAL A 117 -19.27 0.35 -4.53
C VAL A 117 -19.55 0.26 -6.02
N PHE A 118 -18.53 0.10 -6.86
CA PHE A 118 -18.69 0.15 -8.32
C PHE A 118 -19.22 -1.16 -8.91
N ARG A 119 -18.90 -2.30 -8.30
CA ARG A 119 -19.35 -3.65 -8.73
C ARG A 119 -19.14 -3.96 -10.21
N GLN A 120 -18.17 -3.31 -10.84
CA GLN A 120 -17.86 -3.57 -12.24
C GLN A 120 -16.98 -4.82 -12.32
N ARG A 121 -17.49 -5.82 -13.06
CA ARG A 121 -16.81 -7.10 -13.25
C ARG A 121 -15.49 -6.95 -14.01
N ARG A 122 -14.57 -7.89 -13.78
CA ARG A 122 -13.37 -8.06 -14.60
C ARG A 122 -13.74 -8.63 -15.98
N PRO A 123 -12.96 -8.33 -17.03
CA PRO A 123 -13.35 -8.68 -18.40
C PRO A 123 -13.15 -10.15 -18.74
N CYS A 124 -12.16 -10.83 -18.15
CA CYS A 124 -11.82 -12.20 -18.52
C CYS A 124 -12.32 -13.25 -17.52
N PHE A 125 -12.90 -14.32 -18.07
CA PHE A 125 -13.30 -15.53 -17.37
C PHE A 125 -12.54 -16.70 -17.96
N CYS A 126 -11.85 -17.46 -17.11
CA CYS A 126 -11.11 -18.66 -17.50
C CYS A 126 -11.67 -19.84 -16.72
N ASP A 127 -11.93 -20.95 -17.42
CA ASP A 127 -12.36 -22.20 -16.80
C ASP A 127 -13.63 -22.02 -15.94
N GLY A 128 -14.56 -21.18 -16.42
CA GLY A 128 -15.81 -20.86 -15.72
C GLY A 128 -15.69 -19.89 -14.55
N SER A 129 -14.49 -19.39 -14.24
CA SER A 129 -14.22 -18.49 -13.10
C SER A 129 -13.63 -17.14 -13.54
N PRO A 130 -13.95 -16.02 -12.86
CA PRO A 130 -13.30 -14.75 -13.14
C PRO A 130 -11.81 -14.81 -12.77
N ILE A 131 -10.99 -14.08 -13.52
CA ILE A 131 -9.57 -13.96 -13.20
C ILE A 131 -9.38 -13.05 -11.96
N GLY A 132 -9.19 -13.67 -10.79
CA GLY A 132 -9.05 -12.99 -9.50
C GLY A 132 -10.41 -12.64 -8.87
N SER A 133 -10.50 -11.54 -8.12
CA SER A 133 -11.78 -11.10 -7.56
C SER A 133 -12.83 -10.80 -8.64
N ILE A 134 -14.12 -11.03 -8.34
CA ILE A 134 -15.22 -10.80 -9.29
C ILE A 134 -15.22 -9.35 -9.83
N TYR A 135 -15.03 -8.38 -8.93
CA TYR A 135 -14.94 -6.97 -9.27
C TYR A 135 -13.50 -6.49 -9.47
N GLY A 136 -13.34 -5.46 -10.30
CA GLY A 136 -12.04 -4.90 -10.64
C GLY A 136 -12.02 -3.40 -10.92
N MET A 137 -13.04 -2.65 -10.49
CA MET A 137 -13.08 -1.19 -10.64
C MET A 137 -12.93 -0.49 -9.29
N PRO A 138 -11.98 0.44 -9.13
CA PRO A 138 -10.84 0.69 -10.04
C PRO A 138 -9.84 -0.48 -10.06
N SER A 139 -8.80 -0.48 -10.89
CA SER A 139 -7.71 -1.44 -10.71
C SER A 139 -6.81 -1.03 -9.53
N GLY A 140 -6.73 -1.84 -8.47
CA GLY A 140 -5.88 -1.57 -7.30
C GLY A 140 -4.38 -1.55 -7.63
N ASP A 141 -3.90 -2.45 -8.49
CA ASP A 141 -2.50 -2.45 -8.94
C ASP A 141 -2.17 -1.21 -9.79
N ALA A 142 -3.09 -0.79 -10.66
CA ALA A 142 -2.93 0.46 -11.41
C ALA A 142 -2.95 1.69 -10.48
N MET A 143 -3.76 1.66 -9.41
CA MET A 143 -3.73 2.68 -8.36
C MET A 143 -2.38 2.73 -7.65
N ALA A 144 -1.80 1.58 -7.30
CA ALA A 144 -0.45 1.50 -6.74
C ALA A 144 0.61 2.05 -7.70
N GLY A 145 0.51 1.70 -8.99
CA GLY A 145 1.34 2.24 -10.07
C GLY A 145 1.25 3.76 -10.19
N GLY A 146 0.04 4.31 -10.13
CA GLY A 146 -0.20 5.76 -10.13
C GLY A 146 0.43 6.47 -8.93
N ILE A 147 0.34 5.87 -7.73
CA ILE A 147 0.98 6.38 -6.51
C ILE A 147 2.50 6.38 -6.63
N LEU A 148 3.10 5.26 -7.08
CA LEU A 148 4.55 5.14 -7.24
C LEU A 148 5.08 6.08 -8.32
N ALA A 149 4.38 6.19 -9.44
CA ALA A 149 4.74 7.12 -10.50
C ALA A 149 4.66 8.58 -10.05
N ALA A 150 3.59 8.96 -9.35
CA ALA A 150 3.46 10.30 -8.79
C ALA A 150 4.56 10.59 -7.76
N TYR A 151 4.95 9.59 -6.95
CA TYR A 151 6.11 9.70 -6.05
C TYR A 151 7.43 9.95 -6.81
N LEU A 152 7.69 9.21 -7.89
CA LEU A 152 8.86 9.42 -8.74
C LEU A 152 8.85 10.80 -9.41
N ILE A 153 7.68 11.33 -9.74
CA ILE A 153 7.54 12.66 -10.36
C ILE A 153 7.76 13.79 -9.33
N ASP A 154 7.28 13.60 -8.10
CA ASP A 154 7.21 14.63 -7.06
C ASP A 154 8.51 14.74 -6.23
N ILE A 155 9.13 13.61 -5.86
CA ILE A 155 10.21 13.56 -4.85
C ILE A 155 11.61 13.28 -5.45
N ALA A 156 11.72 13.05 -6.77
CA ALA A 156 12.95 12.68 -7.50
C ALA A 156 14.26 13.29 -6.93
N PRO A 157 15.09 12.52 -6.19
CA PRO A 157 16.20 13.08 -5.43
C PRO A 157 17.49 13.31 -6.23
N PHE A 158 17.73 12.57 -7.32
CA PHE A 158 19.02 12.58 -8.02
C PHE A 158 18.94 13.02 -9.49
N TYR A 159 17.93 12.55 -10.23
CA TYR A 159 17.74 12.86 -11.65
C TYR A 159 16.29 13.23 -11.93
N PRO A 160 15.90 14.51 -11.78
CA PRO A 160 14.50 14.91 -11.81
C PRO A 160 13.81 14.60 -13.15
N ILE A 161 14.51 14.81 -14.27
CA ILE A 161 13.96 14.50 -15.60
C ILE A 161 13.82 12.99 -15.78
N LEU A 162 14.87 12.22 -15.51
CA LEU A 162 14.84 10.76 -15.66
C LEU A 162 13.76 10.13 -14.76
N SER A 163 13.66 10.54 -13.50
CA SER A 163 12.65 10.04 -12.56
C SER A 163 11.22 10.35 -13.02
N ARG A 164 10.98 11.54 -13.59
CA ARG A 164 9.68 11.89 -14.17
C ARG A 164 9.35 11.03 -15.39
N VAL A 165 10.31 10.83 -16.29
CA VAL A 165 10.16 9.95 -17.46
C VAL A 165 9.85 8.53 -17.00
N LEU A 166 10.63 7.99 -16.06
CA LEU A 166 10.41 6.67 -15.48
C LEU A 166 9.04 6.56 -14.80
N GLY A 167 8.58 7.60 -14.11
CA GLY A 167 7.23 7.65 -13.52
C GLY A 167 6.13 7.53 -14.58
N VAL A 168 6.23 8.29 -15.68
CA VAL A 168 5.26 8.21 -16.78
C VAL A 168 5.30 6.82 -17.45
N CYS A 169 6.50 6.31 -17.72
CA CYS A 169 6.67 4.97 -18.27
C CYS A 169 6.05 3.90 -17.36
N LEU A 170 6.24 4.01 -16.04
CA LEU A 170 5.67 3.09 -15.06
C LEU A 170 4.13 3.05 -15.13
N MET A 171 3.47 4.22 -15.21
CA MET A 171 2.00 4.29 -15.34
C MET A 171 1.51 3.57 -16.59
N ILE A 172 2.16 3.79 -17.73
CA ILE A 172 1.80 3.17 -19.01
C ILE A 172 2.01 1.65 -18.92
N CYS A 173 3.15 1.21 -18.41
CA CYS A 173 3.50 -0.21 -18.29
C CYS A 173 2.50 -0.97 -17.42
N VAL A 174 2.10 -0.43 -16.27
CA VAL A 174 1.13 -1.09 -15.37
C VAL A 174 -0.25 -1.15 -16.02
N CYS A 175 -0.72 -0.06 -16.63
CA CYS A 175 -2.00 -0.08 -17.35
C CYS A 175 -2.02 -1.13 -18.46
N PHE A 176 -0.96 -1.17 -19.26
CA PHE A 176 -0.83 -2.11 -20.37
C PHE A 176 -0.78 -3.56 -19.89
N GLU A 177 -0.04 -3.85 -18.83
CA GLU A 177 0.06 -5.18 -18.23
C GLU A 177 -1.29 -5.68 -17.73
N ARG A 178 -2.00 -4.91 -16.90
CA ARG A 178 -3.30 -5.32 -16.33
C ARG A 178 -4.36 -5.55 -17.40
N THR A 179 -4.29 -4.80 -18.49
CA THR A 179 -5.19 -4.94 -19.63
C THR A 179 -4.85 -6.15 -20.50
N ILE A 180 -3.58 -6.37 -20.85
CA ILE A 180 -3.16 -7.54 -21.66
C ILE A 180 -3.37 -8.84 -20.91
N LEU A 181 -3.06 -8.91 -19.63
CA LEU A 181 -3.31 -10.15 -18.87
C LEU A 181 -4.81 -10.45 -18.70
N GLY A 182 -5.69 -9.52 -19.06
CA GLY A 182 -7.13 -9.69 -18.96
C GLY A 182 -7.69 -9.48 -17.55
N TYR A 183 -6.88 -8.97 -16.61
CA TYR A 183 -7.32 -8.68 -15.25
C TYR A 183 -8.32 -7.51 -15.21
N HIS A 184 -8.12 -6.50 -16.07
CA HIS A 184 -8.89 -5.25 -16.03
C HIS A 184 -9.16 -4.66 -17.41
N THR A 185 -10.26 -3.92 -17.55
CA THR A 185 -10.52 -3.10 -18.74
C THR A 185 -9.65 -1.84 -18.75
N ILE A 186 -9.53 -1.19 -19.92
CA ILE A 186 -8.83 0.10 -20.05
C ILE A 186 -9.41 1.15 -19.09
N GLY A 187 -10.75 1.23 -18.99
CA GLY A 187 -11.42 2.15 -18.06
C GLY A 187 -11.04 1.90 -16.59
N GLN A 188 -10.93 0.63 -16.18
CA GLN A 188 -10.55 0.25 -14.83
C GLN A 188 -9.11 0.65 -14.48
N VAL A 189 -8.16 0.43 -15.39
CA VAL A 189 -6.74 0.75 -15.16
C VAL A 189 -6.49 2.26 -15.22
N VAL A 190 -7.13 2.99 -16.15
CA VAL A 190 -7.03 4.45 -16.24
C VAL A 190 -7.63 5.11 -15.00
N THR A 191 -8.79 4.63 -14.54
CA THR A 191 -9.43 5.16 -13.33
C THR A 191 -8.59 4.87 -12.08
N GLY A 192 -8.07 3.64 -11.93
CA GLY A 192 -7.18 3.30 -10.83
C GLY A 192 -5.93 4.16 -10.79
N THR A 193 -5.24 4.28 -11.93
CA THR A 193 -4.04 5.13 -12.06
C THR A 193 -4.34 6.59 -11.73
N SER A 194 -5.45 7.14 -12.22
CA SER A 194 -5.85 8.52 -11.96
C SER A 194 -6.15 8.78 -10.50
N ILE A 195 -6.90 7.88 -9.85
CA ILE A 195 -7.17 7.95 -8.41
C ILE A 195 -5.85 7.89 -7.63
N GLY A 196 -4.97 6.94 -7.94
CA GLY A 196 -3.67 6.79 -7.27
C GLY A 196 -2.79 8.03 -7.39
N PHE A 197 -2.73 8.62 -8.58
CA PHE A 197 -2.00 9.86 -8.84
C PHE A 197 -2.55 11.04 -8.00
N ILE A 198 -3.87 11.20 -7.96
CA ILE A 198 -4.53 12.24 -7.15
C ILE A 198 -4.27 12.01 -5.66
N LEU A 199 -4.43 10.78 -5.17
CA LEU A 199 -4.21 10.42 -3.76
C LEU A 199 -2.78 10.68 -3.30
N HIS A 200 -1.77 10.48 -4.17
CA HIS A 200 -0.39 10.88 -3.86
C HIS A 200 -0.28 12.39 -3.59
N PHE A 201 -0.77 13.23 -4.51
CA PHE A 201 -0.64 14.68 -4.33
C PHE A 201 -1.50 15.20 -3.19
N TYR A 202 -2.68 14.62 -2.98
CA TYR A 202 -3.54 14.88 -1.83
C TYR A 202 -2.81 14.56 -0.50
N SER A 203 -2.36 13.32 -0.32
CA SER A 203 -1.74 12.87 0.93
C SER A 203 -0.41 13.56 1.26
N THR A 204 0.30 14.09 0.26
CA THR A 204 1.53 14.87 0.46
C THR A 204 1.27 16.34 0.86
N ARG A 205 0.08 16.87 0.57
CA ARG A 205 -0.29 18.29 0.78
C ARG A 205 -1.16 18.52 2.01
N VAL A 206 -1.93 17.52 2.43
CA VAL A 206 -2.72 17.63 3.66
C VAL A 206 -1.82 17.60 4.91
N PRO A 207 -2.25 18.23 6.01
CA PRO A 207 -1.61 18.05 7.30
C PRO A 207 -1.59 16.58 7.73
N GLN A 208 -0.54 16.13 8.40
CA GLN A 208 -0.41 14.73 8.83
C GLN A 208 -1.56 14.23 9.70
N TRP A 209 -2.06 15.07 10.61
CA TRP A 209 -3.17 14.68 11.49
C TRP A 209 -4.41 14.31 10.68
N PHE A 210 -4.57 14.88 9.48
CA PHE A 210 -5.68 14.57 8.59
C PHE A 210 -5.57 13.16 8.00
N LEU A 211 -4.37 12.58 7.93
CA LEU A 211 -4.20 11.18 7.51
C LEU A 211 -4.87 10.21 8.48
N ALA A 212 -4.89 10.53 9.77
CA ALA A 212 -5.61 9.70 10.74
C ALA A 212 -7.13 9.72 10.47
N VAL A 213 -7.68 10.89 10.14
CA VAL A 213 -9.08 11.03 9.74
C VAL A 213 -9.35 10.26 8.44
N ASP A 214 -8.47 10.39 7.45
CA ASP A 214 -8.53 9.66 6.18
C ASP A 214 -8.57 8.14 6.38
N ILE A 215 -7.66 7.60 7.19
CA ILE A 215 -7.63 6.16 7.55
C ILE A 215 -8.95 5.71 8.20
N LEU A 216 -9.44 6.46 9.18
CA LEU A 216 -10.68 6.11 9.88
C LEU A 216 -11.89 6.13 8.93
N MET A 217 -11.96 7.12 8.03
CA MET A 217 -13.01 7.18 7.03
C MET A 217 -12.91 6.02 6.03
N GLN A 218 -11.70 5.64 5.60
CA GLN A 218 -11.51 4.48 4.74
C GLN A 218 -11.96 3.18 5.41
N TRP A 219 -11.67 3.00 6.71
CA TRP A 219 -12.13 1.82 7.46
C TRP A 219 -13.66 1.77 7.52
N ILE A 220 -14.30 2.86 7.93
CA ILE A 220 -15.76 2.93 8.08
C ILE A 220 -16.44 2.73 6.73
N LEU A 221 -16.05 3.49 5.71
CA LEU A 221 -16.70 3.45 4.40
C LEU A 221 -16.48 2.12 3.69
N SER A 222 -15.28 1.54 3.77
CA SER A 222 -15.00 0.25 3.13
C SER A 222 -15.69 -0.89 3.87
N ALA A 223 -15.74 -0.86 5.22
CA ALA A 223 -16.48 -1.85 6.00
C ALA A 223 -17.98 -1.80 5.68
N ILE A 224 -18.58 -0.61 5.57
CA ILE A 224 -19.98 -0.46 5.15
C ILE A 224 -20.15 -0.99 3.72
N ALA A 225 -19.31 -0.56 2.77
CA ALA A 225 -19.42 -0.95 1.37
C ALA A 225 -19.33 -2.48 1.18
N LEU A 226 -18.43 -3.14 1.90
CA LEU A 226 -18.26 -4.60 1.84
C LEU A 226 -19.46 -5.38 2.39
N GLN A 227 -20.29 -4.78 3.25
CA GLN A 227 -21.55 -5.40 3.72
C GLN A 227 -22.69 -5.25 2.71
N LEU A 228 -22.60 -4.33 1.74
CA LEU A 228 -23.69 -4.06 0.80
C LEU A 228 -23.83 -5.13 -0.28
N ASP A 229 -22.82 -5.98 -0.50
CA ASP A 229 -22.87 -7.03 -1.52
C ASP A 229 -22.58 -8.41 -0.91
N PRO A 230 -23.61 -9.26 -0.70
CA PRO A 230 -23.41 -10.59 -0.15
C PRO A 230 -22.63 -11.52 -1.10
N HIS A 231 -22.56 -11.20 -2.41
CA HIS A 231 -21.75 -11.97 -3.37
C HIS A 231 -20.24 -11.74 -3.23
N LEU A 232 -19.83 -10.77 -2.40
CA LEU A 232 -18.44 -10.57 -2.03
C LEU A 232 -17.98 -11.46 -0.88
N VAL A 233 -18.89 -12.27 -0.31
CA VAL A 233 -18.52 -13.26 0.69
C VAL A 233 -18.08 -14.54 -0.02
N TYR A 234 -16.77 -14.74 -0.06
CA TYR A 234 -16.15 -15.88 -0.71
C TYR A 234 -16.07 -17.08 0.24
N SER A 235 -15.87 -18.25 -0.37
CA SER A 235 -15.69 -19.51 0.34
C SER A 235 -14.46 -19.49 1.26
N PRO A 236 -14.42 -20.41 2.24
CA PRO A 236 -13.22 -20.65 3.03
C PRO A 236 -11.98 -20.82 2.16
N ASN A 237 -10.85 -20.27 2.61
CA ASN A 237 -9.56 -20.33 1.90
C ASN A 237 -9.53 -19.70 0.49
N ASP A 238 -10.55 -18.94 0.06
CA ASP A 238 -10.48 -18.24 -1.23
C ASP A 238 -9.45 -17.09 -1.16
N PRO A 239 -8.37 -17.13 -1.95
CA PRO A 239 -7.36 -16.08 -1.94
C PRO A 239 -7.88 -14.72 -2.43
N ASN A 240 -9.09 -14.66 -3.01
CA ASN A 240 -9.75 -13.43 -3.49
C ASN A 240 -10.76 -12.84 -2.50
N ASN A 241 -10.79 -13.34 -1.26
CA ASN A 241 -11.68 -12.82 -0.23
C ASN A 241 -11.38 -11.34 0.10
N LEU A 242 -12.28 -10.45 -0.31
CA LEU A 242 -12.12 -9.01 -0.14
C LEU A 242 -12.13 -8.56 1.33
N TRP A 243 -12.87 -9.25 2.21
CA TRP A 243 -12.83 -8.96 3.65
C TRP A 243 -11.46 -9.25 4.24
N VAL A 244 -10.87 -10.39 3.87
CA VAL A 244 -9.51 -10.75 4.30
C VAL A 244 -8.51 -9.72 3.82
N TRP A 245 -8.62 -9.27 2.55
CA TRP A 245 -7.75 -8.25 1.98
C TRP A 245 -7.92 -6.89 2.67
N PHE A 246 -9.14 -6.50 3.00
CA PHE A 246 -9.44 -5.27 3.73
C PHE A 246 -8.81 -5.27 5.12
N ILE A 247 -9.00 -6.32 5.93
CA ILE A 247 -8.40 -6.41 7.27
C ILE A 247 -6.88 -6.50 7.19
N TRP A 248 -6.35 -7.20 6.20
CA TRP A 248 -4.92 -7.25 5.94
C TRP A 248 -4.37 -5.86 5.59
N GLY A 249 -5.02 -5.10 4.72
CA GLY A 249 -4.69 -3.71 4.40
C GLY A 249 -4.80 -2.78 5.62
N ALA A 250 -5.85 -2.93 6.42
CA ALA A 250 -6.07 -2.15 7.63
C ALA A 250 -4.95 -2.37 8.66
N SER A 251 -4.35 -3.56 8.72
CA SER A 251 -3.20 -3.81 9.61
C SER A 251 -2.04 -2.85 9.34
N PHE A 252 -1.71 -2.56 8.07
CA PHE A 252 -0.68 -1.57 7.74
C PHE A 252 -1.08 -0.15 8.12
N GLN A 253 -2.36 0.20 8.00
CA GLN A 253 -2.85 1.51 8.45
C GLN A 253 -2.81 1.66 9.97
N VAL A 254 -3.04 0.58 10.74
CA VAL A 254 -2.79 0.56 12.19
C VAL A 254 -1.32 0.87 12.48
N LEU A 255 -0.39 0.19 11.80
CA LEU A 255 1.05 0.46 11.95
C LEU A 255 1.38 1.93 11.64
N VAL A 256 0.82 2.47 10.55
CA VAL A 256 0.98 3.88 10.18
C VAL A 256 0.49 4.79 11.30
N LEU A 257 -0.72 4.58 11.85
CA LEU A 257 -1.25 5.42 12.93
C LEU A 257 -0.32 5.44 14.14
N PHE A 258 0.10 4.27 14.63
CA PHE A 258 1.03 4.19 15.76
C PHE A 258 2.33 4.95 15.48
N LEU A 259 2.96 4.70 14.33
CA LEU A 259 4.23 5.34 13.98
C LEU A 259 4.08 6.85 13.73
N LEU A 260 2.94 7.31 13.19
CA LEU A 260 2.63 8.71 12.91
C LEU A 260 2.48 9.52 14.21
N PHE A 261 1.74 9.00 15.20
CA PHE A 261 1.61 9.63 16.52
C PHE A 261 2.95 9.77 17.25
N ARG A 262 3.93 8.93 16.91
CA ARG A 262 5.25 8.90 17.52
C ARG A 262 6.35 9.60 16.73
N VAL A 263 6.02 10.33 15.66
CA VAL A 263 7.02 11.12 14.92
C VAL A 263 7.68 12.18 15.80
N GLY A 264 6.96 12.71 16.82
CA GLY A 264 7.52 13.64 17.81
C GLY A 264 8.06 12.97 19.08
N LYS A 265 9.07 13.60 19.70
CA LYS A 265 9.65 13.16 21.00
C LYS A 265 8.63 13.22 22.14
N SER A 266 7.79 14.25 22.15
CA SER A 266 6.68 14.45 23.09
C SER A 266 5.34 14.53 22.34
N PRO A 267 4.20 14.30 23.02
CA PRO A 267 2.88 14.48 22.40
C PRO A 267 2.66 15.88 21.79
N LEU A 268 3.20 16.92 22.44
CA LEU A 268 3.08 18.30 21.97
C LEU A 268 3.96 18.59 20.74
N ASP A 269 5.19 18.07 20.71
CA ASP A 269 6.07 18.20 19.55
C ASP A 269 5.54 17.38 18.37
N GLY A 270 5.03 16.18 18.67
CA GLY A 270 4.34 15.34 17.71
C GLY A 270 3.18 16.11 17.07
N TRP A 271 2.35 16.77 17.86
CA TRP A 271 1.25 17.58 17.35
C TRP A 271 1.70 18.71 16.41
N ARG A 272 2.82 19.38 16.70
CA ARG A 272 3.38 20.43 15.81
C ARG A 272 3.80 19.85 14.47
N VAL A 273 4.52 18.73 14.49
CA VAL A 273 4.91 18.02 13.25
C VAL A 273 3.65 17.54 12.50
N LEU A 274 2.65 17.06 13.24
CA LEU A 274 1.42 16.55 12.64
C LEU A 274 0.58 17.63 11.93
N LYS A 275 0.77 18.91 12.28
CA LYS A 275 0.12 20.05 11.60
C LYS A 275 0.75 20.41 10.26
N GLN A 276 1.99 19.98 10.01
CA GLN A 276 2.68 20.25 8.77
C GLN A 276 2.30 19.23 7.70
N SER A 277 2.41 19.59 6.42
CA SER A 277 2.28 18.63 5.32
C SER A 277 3.63 18.02 4.97
N LEU A 278 3.65 16.81 4.39
CA LEU A 278 4.89 16.17 3.97
C LEU A 278 5.68 17.04 2.98
N ASN A 279 4.99 17.69 2.06
CA ASN A 279 5.59 18.61 1.09
C ASN A 279 6.23 19.83 1.77
N SER A 280 5.61 20.35 2.83
CA SER A 280 6.20 21.42 3.64
C SER A 280 7.46 20.92 4.36
N MET A 281 7.39 19.72 4.95
CA MET A 281 8.50 19.10 5.68
C MET A 281 9.68 18.73 4.77
N SER A 282 9.44 18.38 3.51
CA SER A 282 10.49 18.00 2.55
C SER A 282 11.19 19.20 1.93
N LYS A 283 10.46 20.31 1.71
CA LYS A 283 11.01 21.56 1.16
C LYS A 283 11.72 22.40 2.19
N SER A 284 11.27 22.35 3.43
CA SER A 284 11.98 23.02 4.48
C SER A 284 13.30 22.27 4.70
N THR A 285 14.41 22.91 4.35
CA THR A 285 15.76 22.51 4.79
C THR A 285 15.85 22.43 6.33
N SER A 286 14.78 22.84 7.02
CA SER A 286 14.51 22.86 8.45
C SER A 286 13.84 21.61 9.02
N MET A 287 13.88 20.44 8.37
CA MET A 287 13.90 19.18 9.15
C MET A 287 15.17 19.05 10.00
N ASN A 288 15.95 20.13 10.13
CA ASN A 288 16.61 20.49 11.37
C ASN A 288 15.58 20.66 12.50
N ILE A 289 14.96 19.55 12.92
CA ILE A 289 14.22 19.41 14.18
C ILE A 289 15.10 19.86 15.37
N GLN A 290 16.40 20.03 15.13
CA GLN A 290 17.43 20.50 16.03
C GLN A 290 17.47 22.02 16.27
N SER A 291 16.92 22.88 15.40
CA SER A 291 17.10 24.33 15.56
C SER A 291 16.25 24.96 16.66
N ASP A 292 15.10 24.35 17.00
CA ASP A 292 14.09 25.06 17.79
C ASP A 292 13.98 24.59 19.24
N SER A 293 14.63 23.46 19.60
CA SER A 293 14.69 23.04 21.00
C SER A 293 16.04 23.45 21.62
N ALA A 294 16.00 24.23 22.70
CA ALA A 294 17.18 24.57 23.49
C ALA A 294 17.99 23.32 23.93
N GLU A 295 17.34 22.15 23.99
CA GLU A 295 17.96 20.85 24.25
C GLU A 295 18.95 20.38 23.17
N ASP A 296 18.78 20.81 21.92
CA ASP A 296 19.59 20.36 20.80
C ASP A 296 20.86 21.24 20.60
N HIS A 297 20.82 22.53 20.99
CA HIS A 297 22.05 23.30 21.23
C HIS A 297 22.84 22.75 22.43
N LEU A 298 22.14 22.29 23.47
CA LEU A 298 22.74 21.53 24.55
C LEU A 298 23.21 20.13 24.10
N LEU A 299 22.70 19.53 23.03
CA LEU A 299 23.21 18.28 22.43
C LEU A 299 24.61 18.46 21.87
N ALA A 300 24.79 19.50 21.05
CA ALA A 300 26.11 19.86 20.52
C ALA A 300 27.11 20.17 21.65
N TYR A 301 26.65 20.72 22.78
CA TYR A 301 27.47 20.94 23.98
C TYR A 301 27.63 19.71 24.89
N SER A 302 26.69 18.76 24.90
CA SER A 302 26.73 17.55 25.74
C SER A 302 27.48 16.38 25.12
N ILE A 303 27.72 16.46 23.81
CA ILE A 303 28.59 15.56 23.03
C ILE A 303 29.99 16.18 22.87
N LYS A 304 30.19 17.45 23.28
CA LYS A 304 31.55 17.93 23.50
C LYS A 304 32.18 17.04 24.56
N PRO A 305 33.42 16.56 24.35
CA PRO A 305 34.10 15.74 25.33
C PRO A 305 34.08 16.49 26.67
N SER A 306 33.44 15.91 27.68
CA SER A 306 33.71 16.31 29.05
C SER A 306 35.14 15.88 29.38
N HIS A 307 35.67 16.33 30.52
CA HIS A 307 36.94 15.80 31.01
C HIS A 307 36.92 14.27 31.19
N ASP A 308 35.73 13.66 31.25
CA ASP A 308 35.51 12.23 31.38
C ASP A 308 34.89 11.64 30.09
N MET A 309 35.72 10.96 29.28
CA MET A 309 35.27 10.35 28.04
C MET A 309 34.21 9.25 28.26
N ALA A 310 34.21 8.56 29.40
CA ALA A 310 33.25 7.49 29.67
C ALA A 310 31.84 8.04 29.87
N GLU A 311 31.72 9.21 30.53
CA GLU A 311 30.45 9.88 30.74
C GLU A 311 29.84 10.37 29.41
N SER A 312 30.67 10.91 28.51
CA SER A 312 30.25 11.33 27.17
C SER A 312 29.70 10.16 26.36
N ASP A 313 30.39 9.02 26.38
CA ASP A 313 29.96 7.80 25.68
C ASP A 313 28.67 7.22 26.25
N GLU A 314 28.49 7.23 27.57
CA GLU A 314 27.26 6.77 28.20
C GLU A 314 26.06 7.66 27.82
N ARG A 315 26.23 8.99 27.85
CA ARG A 315 25.20 9.94 27.42
C ARG A 315 24.83 9.75 25.95
N TYR A 316 25.83 9.52 25.09
CA TYR A 316 25.62 9.19 23.68
C TYR A 316 24.79 7.91 23.53
N LYS A 317 25.19 6.82 24.19
CA LYS A 317 24.49 5.52 24.16
C LYS A 317 23.04 5.61 24.66
N ARG A 318 22.78 6.33 25.75
CA ARG A 318 21.42 6.53 26.26
C ARG A 318 20.54 7.31 25.26
N ARG A 319 21.10 8.33 24.60
CA ARG A 319 20.37 9.15 23.63
C ARG A 319 20.05 8.38 22.35
N ILE A 320 21.01 7.65 21.78
CA ILE A 320 20.78 6.88 20.55
C ILE A 320 19.72 5.81 20.76
N VAL A 321 19.70 5.16 21.94
CA VAL A 321 18.65 4.20 22.32
C VAL A 321 17.29 4.88 22.44
N LYS A 322 17.23 6.07 23.05
CA LYS A 322 15.99 6.86 23.17
C LYS A 322 15.44 7.31 21.80
N ASP A 323 16.31 7.80 20.92
CA ASP A 323 15.93 8.30 19.59
C ASP A 323 15.62 7.13 18.60
N ALA A 324 16.22 5.95 18.80
CA ALA A 324 15.85 4.73 18.07
C ALA A 324 14.43 4.25 18.40
N ASP A 325 13.93 4.55 19.60
CA ASP A 325 12.52 4.32 19.99
C ASP A 325 12.07 2.85 19.78
N ILE A 326 12.98 1.91 20.07
CA ILE A 326 12.79 0.47 19.87
C ILE A 326 11.55 -0.06 20.62
N PRO A 327 11.33 0.26 21.91
CA PRO A 327 10.17 -0.29 22.62
C PRO A 327 8.84 0.06 21.96
N PHE A 328 8.66 1.31 21.52
CA PHE A 328 7.45 1.73 20.84
C PHE A 328 7.31 1.12 19.45
N THR A 329 8.42 1.02 18.71
CA THR A 329 8.43 0.34 17.42
C THR A 329 7.96 -1.11 17.59
N THR A 330 8.51 -1.85 18.57
CA THR A 330 8.07 -3.22 18.88
C THR A 330 6.59 -3.29 19.21
N ILE A 331 6.06 -2.39 20.06
CA ILE A 331 4.62 -2.34 20.39
C ILE A 331 3.76 -2.10 19.13
N SER A 332 4.19 -1.18 18.27
CA SER A 332 3.49 -0.88 17.01
C SER A 332 3.44 -2.11 16.10
N PHE A 333 4.53 -2.87 16.03
CA PHE A 333 4.59 -4.12 15.27
C PHE A 333 3.76 -5.24 15.90
N ILE A 334 3.69 -5.34 17.23
CA ILE A 334 2.79 -6.28 17.91
C ILE A 334 1.33 -5.99 17.52
N ALA A 335 0.91 -4.72 17.55
CA ALA A 335 -0.43 -4.32 17.12
C ALA A 335 -0.70 -4.65 15.64
N PHE A 336 0.27 -4.37 14.77
CA PHE A 336 0.23 -4.76 13.35
C PHE A 336 0.03 -6.28 13.17
N PHE A 337 0.86 -7.09 13.83
CA PHE A 337 0.79 -8.55 13.73
C PHE A 337 -0.50 -9.10 14.32
N ALA A 338 -1.05 -8.50 15.39
CA ALA A 338 -2.32 -8.91 15.96
C ALA A 338 -3.47 -8.73 14.95
N VAL A 339 -3.54 -7.61 14.25
CA VAL A 339 -4.56 -7.38 13.20
C VAL A 339 -4.32 -8.25 11.98
N ASN A 340 -3.06 -8.46 11.60
CA ASN A 340 -2.70 -9.36 10.50
C ASN A 340 -3.09 -10.82 10.82
N PHE A 341 -2.90 -11.24 12.06
CA PHE A 341 -3.31 -12.55 12.55
C PHE A 341 -4.83 -12.73 12.48
N ILE A 342 -5.62 -11.68 12.77
CA ILE A 342 -7.08 -11.71 12.55
C ILE A 342 -7.39 -11.99 11.08
N SER A 343 -6.75 -11.28 10.13
CA SER A 343 -6.92 -11.55 8.70
C SER A 343 -6.57 -12.99 8.33
N PHE A 344 -5.47 -13.54 8.87
CA PHE A 344 -5.11 -14.95 8.71
C PHE A 344 -6.20 -15.89 9.25
N CYS A 345 -6.74 -15.62 10.44
CA CYS A 345 -7.84 -16.40 11.02
C CYS A 345 -9.11 -16.34 10.16
N MET A 346 -9.43 -15.18 9.59
CA MET A 346 -10.57 -15.03 8.67
C MET A 346 -10.38 -15.89 7.42
N GLN A 347 -9.16 -15.94 6.87
CA GLN A 347 -8.83 -16.74 5.68
C GLN A 347 -8.91 -18.26 5.95
N GLN A 348 -8.29 -18.72 7.05
CA GLN A 348 -8.10 -20.15 7.33
C GLN A 348 -9.24 -20.78 8.12
N TRP A 349 -9.88 -20.01 9.01
CA TRP A 349 -10.89 -20.51 9.95
C TRP A 349 -12.25 -19.82 9.80
N ASN A 350 -12.45 -19.00 8.76
CA ASN A 350 -13.71 -18.31 8.46
C ASN A 350 -14.26 -17.45 9.60
N TRP A 351 -13.39 -16.95 10.46
CA TRP A 351 -13.82 -16.03 11.51
C TRP A 351 -14.53 -14.83 10.89
N LEU A 352 -15.73 -14.48 11.38
CA LEU A 352 -16.46 -13.28 10.96
C LEU A 352 -16.81 -13.23 9.45
N VAL A 353 -16.69 -14.35 8.71
CA VAL A 353 -17.09 -14.46 7.30
C VAL A 353 -18.41 -15.22 7.25
N HIS A 354 -19.50 -14.54 6.87
CA HIS A 354 -20.79 -15.18 6.65
C HIS A 354 -20.78 -15.98 5.36
N THR A 355 -20.38 -17.25 5.39
CA THR A 355 -20.44 -18.12 4.21
C THR A 355 -21.87 -18.15 3.66
N SER A 356 -22.05 -17.62 2.45
CA SER A 356 -23.33 -17.73 1.75
C SER A 356 -23.55 -19.17 1.33
N SER A 357 -24.72 -19.75 1.63
CA SER A 357 -25.11 -21.08 1.14
C SER A 357 -25.16 -21.17 -0.39
N SER A 358 -25.24 -20.04 -1.10
CA SER A 358 -25.09 -20.00 -2.56
C SER A 358 -23.68 -20.32 -3.04
N ALA A 359 -22.65 -20.10 -2.20
CA ALA A 359 -21.26 -20.46 -2.51
C ALA A 359 -21.00 -21.96 -2.37
N GLU A 360 -21.76 -22.69 -1.53
CA GLU A 360 -21.65 -24.15 -1.38
C GLU A 360 -22.25 -24.92 -2.57
N SER A 361 -23.13 -24.29 -3.34
CA SER A 361 -23.75 -24.90 -4.54
C SER A 361 -22.92 -24.75 -5.82
N GLY A 362 -21.85 -23.95 -5.79
CA GLY A 362 -20.84 -23.95 -6.84
C GLY A 362 -19.99 -25.20 -6.68
N THR A 363 -20.04 -26.10 -7.66
CA THR A 363 -19.16 -27.29 -7.73
C THR A 363 -17.74 -26.93 -7.32
N HIS A 364 -17.27 -27.49 -6.20
CA HIS A 364 -15.85 -27.53 -5.88
C HIS A 364 -15.13 -28.17 -7.08
N MET A 365 -14.31 -27.40 -7.78
CA MET A 365 -13.30 -27.89 -8.72
C MET A 365 -11.93 -27.80 -8.08
#